data_AF-A0A9Q3KAL5-F1
#
_entry.id   AF-A0A9Q3KAL5-F1
#
_cell.length_a   1.000
_cell.length_b   1.000
_cell.length_c   1.000
_cell.angle_alpha   90.00
_cell.angle_beta   90.00
_cell.angle_gamma   90.00
#
_symmetry.space_group_name_H-M   'P 1'
#
loop_
_entity.id
_entity.type
_entity.pdbx_description
1 polymer ?
#
loop_
_entity_poly.entity_id
_entity_poly.type
_entity_poly.pdbx_seq_one_letter_code
_entity_poly.pdbx_strand_id
1 'polypeptide(L)'
;LLSTENGFAKMITSNIPHDLQTITKHLKINFPLERITCCPECYSLYDVEVAPEDCTYRPTINSAICGAELFAREKFKPLPSMKFTTTKNKTPSASQTFGLIWLSGQPHLRVPYSTLVLQPVRSWLEWFINVPGVEEAIDECASMISSQSTTVITDISQSQVWREVFNNTTTHTRLELRFSLFIDWFNPRGNKVSGKQVSMGLMALNCLNLPPQLRFQQVYTCLAGVIPAPKQPDIVTINHVLQPLISQLLELNQGFTIATPMYPHGCQISVRLVSLLGDIVANHKVSGFMSHSAKRFCSWCEIKDDERKELKFGKLRNRRSVLTSSWKWKEAENESQQQAFAKETGIRWSELNTLPYWDPVVCVPLGVMNNWYEGVLQHHFRFRWGFDLAFVKNAMNKANISDSESDVMDMDNAETSDEEESENLKGFLSNQLKNNIQTRIQDVIVSKGVTRITSQVGSARNGKLKASEWRALFSVYLPLVVLDSFLEGNSSQLLLTNTESLIKCTAIVGAKSITKEDAICFSQSYQSYQNTSNELFTNIKITPNHHYAMHIPEQLMRWGPLMGLSEFSGERLVGTLQKLKTNSIN
;
A
#
# COMPACT_ATOMS: atom_id res chain seq x y z
N LEU A 1 4.32 -19.77 55.84
CA LEU A 1 4.50 -18.56 54.99
C LEU A 1 4.63 -18.88 53.48
N LEU A 2 4.94 -20.12 53.06
CA LEU A 2 5.01 -20.50 51.62
C LEU A 2 3.68 -21.07 51.03
N SER A 3 2.60 -21.19 51.80
CA SER A 3 1.30 -21.69 51.31
C SER A 3 0.32 -20.59 50.88
N THR A 4 0.56 -19.34 51.28
CA THR A 4 -0.32 -18.19 51.03
C THR A 4 0.00 -17.47 49.72
N GLU A 5 1.25 -17.49 49.26
CA GLU A 5 1.65 -16.90 47.97
C GLU A 5 1.01 -17.63 46.78
N ASN A 6 0.91 -18.97 46.84
CA ASN A 6 0.27 -19.76 45.78
C ASN A 6 -1.25 -19.56 45.70
N GLY A 7 -1.92 -19.25 46.83
CA GLY A 7 -3.35 -18.96 46.85
C GLY A 7 -3.67 -17.59 46.26
N PHE A 8 -2.85 -16.58 46.58
CA PHE A 8 -3.01 -15.23 46.04
C PHE A 8 -2.69 -15.16 44.54
N ALA A 9 -1.64 -15.85 44.09
CA ALA A 9 -1.29 -15.98 42.68
C ALA A 9 -2.38 -16.74 41.88
N LYS A 10 -2.99 -17.79 42.47
CA LYS A 10 -4.16 -18.49 41.88
C LYS A 10 -5.40 -17.59 41.77
N MET A 11 -5.67 -16.78 42.79
CA MET A 11 -6.82 -15.87 42.81
C MET A 11 -6.68 -14.74 41.80
N ILE A 12 -5.45 -14.24 41.59
CA ILE A 12 -5.16 -13.25 40.54
C ILE A 12 -5.27 -13.88 39.16
N THR A 13 -4.68 -15.07 38.94
CA THR A 13 -4.74 -15.75 37.64
C THR A 13 -6.14 -16.24 37.27
N SER A 14 -7.01 -16.58 38.23
CA SER A 14 -8.42 -16.94 37.97
C SER A 14 -9.31 -15.74 37.59
N ASN A 15 -8.87 -14.51 37.89
CA ASN A 15 -9.62 -13.28 37.59
C ASN A 15 -9.12 -12.57 36.33
N ILE A 16 -8.01 -13.03 35.73
CA ILE A 16 -7.56 -12.51 34.43
C ILE A 16 -8.43 -13.17 33.35
N PRO A 17 -9.18 -12.40 32.56
CA PRO A 17 -10.00 -12.98 31.51
C PRO A 17 -9.13 -13.70 30.48
N HIS A 18 -9.46 -14.95 30.18
CA HIS A 18 -8.75 -15.76 29.18
C HIS A 18 -9.03 -15.30 27.74
N ASP A 19 -10.07 -14.48 27.54
CA ASP A 19 -10.46 -13.93 26.24
C ASP A 19 -10.37 -12.39 26.26
N LEU A 20 -9.65 -11.85 25.28
CA LEU A 20 -9.52 -10.41 25.03
C LEU A 20 -10.88 -9.73 24.87
N GLN A 21 -11.88 -10.42 24.32
CA GLN A 21 -13.24 -9.88 24.19
C GLN A 21 -13.90 -9.62 25.55
N THR A 22 -13.54 -10.42 26.56
CA THR A 22 -14.05 -10.22 27.92
C THR A 22 -13.44 -8.97 28.54
N ILE A 23 -12.16 -8.70 28.26
CA ILE A 23 -11.47 -7.46 28.68
C ILE A 23 -12.07 -6.25 27.98
N THR A 24 -12.19 -6.28 26.65
CA THR A 24 -12.74 -5.14 25.88
C THR A 24 -14.21 -4.88 26.22
N LYS A 25 -15.00 -5.94 26.48
CA LYS A 25 -16.38 -5.81 26.97
C LYS A 25 -16.43 -5.17 28.35
N HIS A 26 -15.56 -5.58 29.27
CA HIS A 26 -15.49 -5.02 30.61
C HIS A 26 -15.05 -3.54 30.59
N LEU A 27 -14.09 -3.21 29.72
CA LEU A 27 -13.61 -1.84 29.52
C LEU A 27 -14.54 -0.98 28.64
N LYS A 28 -15.61 -1.57 28.08
CA LYS A 28 -16.51 -0.92 27.10
C LYS A 28 -15.78 -0.37 25.86
N ILE A 29 -14.70 -1.03 25.45
CA ILE A 29 -13.91 -0.73 24.24
C ILE A 29 -14.28 -1.71 23.12
N ASN A 30 -15.52 -2.19 23.08
CA ASN A 30 -15.99 -3.09 22.03
C ASN A 30 -16.33 -2.27 20.79
N PHE A 31 -15.52 -2.40 19.76
CA PHE A 31 -15.85 -1.94 18.42
C PHE A 31 -16.65 -3.02 17.69
N PRO A 32 -17.67 -2.67 16.91
CA PRO A 32 -18.32 -3.64 16.04
C PRO A 32 -17.29 -4.15 15.03
N LEU A 33 -17.09 -5.45 14.99
CA LEU A 33 -16.27 -6.15 14.01
C LEU A 33 -17.14 -7.19 13.34
N GLU A 34 -17.13 -7.17 12.02
CA GLU A 34 -17.80 -8.17 11.20
C GLU A 34 -16.79 -9.25 10.82
N ARG A 35 -17.23 -10.51 10.91
CA ARG A 35 -16.43 -11.67 10.54
C ARG A 35 -17.17 -12.39 9.43
N ILE A 36 -16.52 -12.52 8.28
CA ILE A 36 -17.08 -13.19 7.11
C ILE A 36 -16.26 -14.44 6.84
N THR A 37 -16.91 -15.60 6.68
CA THR A 37 -16.24 -16.83 6.30
C THR A 37 -15.64 -16.64 4.91
N CYS A 38 -14.34 -16.87 4.80
CA CYS A 38 -13.59 -16.68 3.56
C CYS A 38 -13.04 -18.02 3.11
N CYS A 39 -13.22 -18.38 1.85
CA CYS A 39 -12.60 -19.57 1.28
C CYS A 39 -11.06 -19.43 1.34
N PRO A 40 -10.32 -20.41 1.91
CA PRO A 40 -8.87 -20.32 2.03
C PRO A 40 -8.12 -20.40 0.68
N GLU A 41 -8.79 -20.82 -0.39
CA GLU A 41 -8.20 -20.95 -1.72
C GLU A 41 -8.56 -19.79 -2.66
N CYS A 42 -9.86 -19.52 -2.85
CA CYS A 42 -10.34 -18.53 -3.83
C CYS A 42 -10.88 -17.24 -3.20
N TYR A 43 -10.82 -17.11 -1.87
CA TYR A 43 -11.29 -15.93 -1.12
C TYR A 43 -12.77 -15.57 -1.29
N SER A 44 -13.57 -16.44 -1.88
CA SER A 44 -15.02 -16.24 -1.93
C SER A 44 -15.61 -16.15 -0.54
N LEU A 45 -16.57 -15.24 -0.40
CA LEU A 45 -17.10 -14.82 0.88
C LEU A 45 -18.47 -15.44 1.13
N TYR A 46 -18.67 -15.90 2.35
CA TYR A 46 -19.91 -16.50 2.81
C TYR A 46 -20.27 -15.94 4.18
N ASP A 47 -21.55 -15.67 4.40
CA ASP A 47 -22.06 -15.38 5.72
C ASP A 47 -21.84 -16.61 6.62
N VAL A 48 -21.30 -16.40 7.81
CA VAL A 48 -20.92 -17.45 8.77
C VAL A 48 -22.12 -18.34 9.13
N GLU A 49 -23.34 -17.78 9.16
CA GLU A 49 -24.54 -18.50 9.59
C GLU A 49 -25.06 -19.47 8.52
N VAL A 50 -24.92 -19.12 7.24
CA VAL A 50 -25.49 -19.87 6.10
C VAL A 50 -24.45 -20.48 5.18
N ALA A 51 -23.15 -20.34 5.50
CA ALA A 51 -22.06 -20.87 4.70
C ALA A 51 -22.17 -22.41 4.53
N PRO A 52 -21.98 -22.94 3.31
CA PRO A 52 -21.90 -24.38 3.04
C PRO A 52 -20.66 -25.00 3.70
N GLU A 53 -20.57 -26.34 3.78
CA GLU A 53 -19.34 -27.00 4.26
C GLU A 53 -18.18 -26.81 3.28
N ASP A 54 -18.47 -26.87 1.98
CA ASP A 54 -17.50 -26.74 0.89
C ASP A 54 -17.77 -25.50 0.04
N CYS A 55 -16.70 -24.88 -0.45
CA CYS A 55 -16.78 -23.70 -1.30
C CYS A 55 -17.52 -24.00 -2.61
N THR A 56 -18.60 -23.26 -2.86
CA THR A 56 -19.45 -23.37 -4.05
C THR A 56 -19.07 -22.40 -5.18
N TYR A 57 -18.03 -21.58 -4.98
CA TYR A 57 -17.63 -20.59 -5.96
C TYR A 57 -17.20 -21.23 -7.28
N ARG A 58 -17.62 -20.58 -8.37
CA ARG A 58 -17.28 -20.97 -9.73
C ARG A 58 -16.88 -19.71 -10.53
N PRO A 59 -15.64 -19.60 -11.02
CA PRO A 59 -15.16 -18.41 -11.74
C PRO A 59 -15.97 -18.09 -13.00
N THR A 60 -16.27 -19.12 -13.81
CA THR A 60 -17.06 -19.00 -15.04
C THR A 60 -18.04 -20.16 -15.13
N ILE A 61 -19.11 -20.05 -15.93
CA ILE A 61 -20.14 -21.10 -16.02
C ILE A 61 -19.55 -22.49 -16.35
N ASN A 62 -18.45 -22.52 -17.11
CA ASN A 62 -17.75 -23.72 -17.54
C ASN A 62 -16.56 -24.12 -16.65
N SER A 63 -16.16 -23.30 -15.67
CA SER A 63 -15.09 -23.65 -14.73
C SER A 63 -15.56 -24.67 -13.69
N ALA A 64 -14.62 -25.46 -13.16
CA ALA A 64 -14.89 -26.32 -12.00
C ALA A 64 -15.26 -25.47 -10.77
N ILE A 65 -16.03 -26.06 -9.86
CA ILE A 65 -16.29 -25.46 -8.55
C ILE A 65 -15.01 -25.56 -7.72
N CYS A 66 -14.72 -24.56 -6.89
CA CYS A 66 -13.55 -24.57 -6.00
C CYS A 66 -13.53 -25.79 -5.07
N GLY A 67 -14.62 -26.07 -4.35
CA GLY A 67 -14.77 -27.29 -3.55
C GLY A 67 -13.90 -27.35 -2.28
N ALA A 68 -13.17 -26.28 -1.94
CA ALA A 68 -12.36 -26.23 -0.72
C ALA A 68 -13.24 -26.25 0.54
N GLU A 69 -12.85 -27.04 1.54
CA GLU A 69 -13.50 -27.05 2.85
C GLU A 69 -13.43 -25.66 3.49
N LEU A 70 -14.56 -25.17 4.00
CA LEU A 70 -14.65 -23.86 4.65
C LEU A 70 -14.44 -23.93 6.17
N PHE A 71 -14.63 -25.10 6.78
CA PHE A 71 -14.69 -25.26 8.22
C PHE A 71 -13.78 -26.36 8.75
N ALA A 72 -12.99 -26.02 9.78
CA ALA A 72 -12.36 -26.98 10.66
C ALA A 72 -13.36 -27.47 11.72
N ARG A 73 -13.13 -28.71 12.19
CA ARG A 73 -13.93 -29.36 13.23
C ARG A 73 -13.07 -29.58 14.46
N GLU A 74 -13.21 -28.71 15.45
CA GLU A 74 -12.40 -28.78 16.67
C GLU A 74 -13.18 -29.45 17.80
N LYS A 75 -12.54 -30.34 18.55
CA LYS A 75 -13.19 -30.97 19.72
C LYS A 75 -13.51 -29.90 20.75
N PHE A 76 -14.79 -29.77 21.13
CA PHE A 76 -15.17 -28.82 22.16
C PHE A 76 -14.77 -29.35 23.54
N LYS A 77 -13.90 -28.61 24.24
CA LYS A 77 -13.52 -28.90 25.63
C LYS A 77 -14.30 -27.94 26.55
N PRO A 78 -15.38 -28.40 27.22
CA PRO A 78 -16.12 -27.54 28.15
C PRO A 78 -15.24 -27.12 29.32
N LEU A 79 -15.41 -25.87 29.78
CA LEU A 79 -14.85 -25.43 31.05
C LEU A 79 -15.46 -26.27 32.20
N PRO A 80 -14.71 -26.54 33.29
CA PRO A 80 -15.18 -27.39 34.40
C PRO A 80 -16.51 -26.93 35.04
N SER A 81 -16.88 -25.66 34.87
CA SER A 81 -18.11 -25.05 35.37
C SER A 81 -19.31 -25.15 34.41
N MET A 82 -19.13 -25.56 33.15
CA MET A 82 -20.22 -25.69 32.17
C MET A 82 -20.93 -27.04 32.31
N LYS A 83 -22.10 -27.05 32.97
CA LYS A 83 -23.01 -28.20 32.98
C LYS A 83 -23.82 -28.22 31.67
N PHE A 84 -23.48 -29.14 30.76
CA PHE A 84 -24.36 -29.45 29.63
C PHE A 84 -25.50 -30.33 30.12
N THR A 85 -26.71 -29.78 30.23
CA THR A 85 -27.91 -30.61 30.36
C THR A 85 -28.12 -31.34 29.03
N THR A 86 -27.94 -32.65 29.05
CA THR A 86 -28.31 -33.56 27.95
C THR A 86 -29.83 -33.59 27.81
N THR A 87 -30.43 -32.52 27.32
CA THR A 87 -31.79 -32.53 26.81
C THR A 87 -31.69 -32.38 25.31
N LYS A 88 -31.86 -33.53 24.61
CA LYS A 88 -32.31 -33.55 23.22
C LYS A 88 -33.49 -32.57 23.12
N ASN A 89 -33.42 -31.61 22.21
CA ASN A 89 -34.50 -30.69 21.82
C ASN A 89 -34.69 -29.41 22.65
N LYS A 90 -33.67 -28.56 22.78
CA LYS A 90 -33.87 -27.10 22.87
C LYS A 90 -32.85 -26.36 22.01
N THR A 91 -33.33 -25.62 21.02
CA THR A 91 -32.57 -24.64 20.24
C THR A 91 -31.99 -23.59 21.19
N PRO A 92 -30.66 -23.36 21.19
CA PRO A 92 -30.08 -22.23 21.92
C PRO A 92 -30.53 -20.93 21.26
N SER A 93 -30.91 -19.93 22.07
CA SER A 93 -31.26 -18.59 21.60
C SER A 93 -30.09 -17.92 20.89
N ALA A 94 -30.41 -17.22 19.79
CA ALA A 94 -29.56 -16.73 18.73
C ALA A 94 -28.55 -15.61 19.06
N SER A 95 -27.69 -15.75 20.08
CA SER A 95 -26.64 -14.72 20.26
C SER A 95 -25.25 -15.15 20.72
N GLN A 96 -24.93 -16.44 20.88
CA GLN A 96 -23.58 -16.78 21.36
C GLN A 96 -23.06 -18.22 21.12
N THR A 97 -23.44 -18.88 20.03
CA THR A 97 -22.91 -20.21 19.69
C THR A 97 -22.25 -20.24 18.33
N PHE A 98 -20.92 -20.14 18.31
CA PHE A 98 -20.12 -20.75 17.25
C PHE A 98 -20.59 -22.20 17.09
N GLY A 99 -20.96 -22.58 15.87
CA GLY A 99 -21.78 -23.75 15.55
C GLY A 99 -21.31 -25.05 16.22
N LEU A 100 -21.94 -25.41 17.34
CA LEU A 100 -21.72 -26.71 17.97
C LEU A 100 -22.38 -27.78 17.09
N ILE A 101 -21.59 -28.73 16.62
CA ILE A 101 -22.04 -29.90 15.85
C ILE A 101 -21.74 -31.18 16.65
N TRP A 102 -22.54 -32.23 16.45
CA TRP A 102 -22.35 -33.52 17.11
C TRP A 102 -21.81 -34.53 16.10
N LEU A 103 -20.60 -35.05 16.35
CA LEU A 103 -19.98 -36.09 15.53
C LEU A 103 -19.67 -37.29 16.41
N SER A 104 -20.20 -38.46 16.04
CA SER A 104 -20.04 -39.71 16.78
C SER A 104 -20.34 -39.59 18.28
N GLY A 105 -21.35 -38.79 18.63
CA GLY A 105 -21.76 -38.56 20.03
C GLY A 105 -20.92 -37.56 20.81
N GLN A 106 -20.00 -36.81 20.18
CA GLN A 106 -19.21 -35.77 20.84
C GLN A 106 -19.43 -34.37 20.24
N PRO A 107 -19.48 -33.31 21.08
CA PRO A 107 -19.61 -31.93 20.61
C PRO A 107 -18.29 -31.45 19.98
N HIS A 108 -18.39 -30.90 18.78
CA HIS A 108 -17.31 -30.22 18.07
C HIS A 108 -17.73 -28.78 17.79
N LEU A 109 -16.79 -27.86 17.78
CA LEU A 109 -16.99 -26.50 17.32
C LEU A 109 -16.71 -26.45 15.82
N ARG A 110 -17.64 -25.84 15.07
CA ARG A 110 -17.48 -25.47 13.66
C ARG A 110 -16.74 -24.13 13.61
N VAL A 111 -15.50 -24.14 13.13
CA VAL A 111 -14.63 -22.96 13.08
C VAL A 111 -14.21 -22.71 11.62
N PRO A 112 -14.44 -21.51 11.06
CA PRO A 112 -13.96 -21.21 9.71
C PRO A 112 -12.45 -21.38 9.60
N TYR A 113 -11.94 -22.00 8.53
CA TYR A 113 -10.50 -22.08 8.26
C TYR A 113 -9.88 -20.70 8.05
N SER A 114 -10.62 -19.81 7.43
CA SER A 114 -10.20 -18.45 7.10
C SER A 114 -11.36 -17.49 7.31
N THR A 115 -11.05 -16.31 7.82
CA THR A 115 -12.04 -15.28 8.18
C THR A 115 -11.53 -13.92 7.74
N LEU A 116 -12.31 -13.26 6.89
CA LEU A 116 -12.13 -11.84 6.62
C LEU A 116 -12.73 -11.06 7.78
N VAL A 117 -11.92 -10.20 8.41
CA VAL A 117 -12.37 -9.34 9.50
C VAL A 117 -12.52 -7.94 8.97
N LEU A 118 -13.71 -7.35 9.13
CA LEU A 118 -14.03 -6.00 8.67
C LEU A 118 -14.42 -5.13 9.87
N GLN A 119 -14.06 -3.85 9.79
CA GLN A 119 -14.64 -2.83 10.65
C GLN A 119 -15.73 -2.12 9.84
N PRO A 120 -17.00 -2.14 10.26
CA PRO A 120 -18.06 -1.42 9.57
C PRO A 120 -17.73 0.07 9.49
N VAL A 121 -17.57 0.59 8.28
CA VAL A 121 -17.11 1.96 8.04
C VAL A 121 -18.11 2.96 8.61
N ARG A 122 -19.41 2.66 8.54
CA ARG A 122 -20.46 3.48 9.13
C ARG A 122 -20.31 3.64 10.65
N SER A 123 -20.16 2.54 11.38
CA SER A 123 -20.00 2.58 12.84
C SER A 123 -18.71 3.28 13.25
N TRP A 124 -17.64 3.11 12.47
CA TRP A 124 -16.41 3.86 12.68
C TRP A 124 -16.60 5.36 12.43
N LEU A 125 -17.35 5.75 11.39
CA LEU A 125 -17.66 7.17 11.09
C LEU A 125 -18.49 7.83 12.20
N GLU A 126 -19.48 7.13 12.73
CA GLU A 126 -20.30 7.60 13.87
C GLU A 126 -19.43 7.92 15.08
N TRP A 127 -18.42 7.08 15.36
CA TRP A 127 -17.42 7.37 16.39
C TRP A 127 -16.49 8.52 15.98
N PHE A 128 -15.90 8.45 14.79
CA PHE A 128 -14.86 9.35 14.29
C PHE A 128 -15.30 10.81 14.31
N ILE A 129 -16.52 11.10 13.85
CA ILE A 129 -17.04 12.48 13.81
C ILE A 129 -17.37 13.04 15.20
N ASN A 130 -17.58 12.16 16.18
CA ASN A 130 -17.83 12.52 17.58
C ASN A 130 -16.53 12.63 18.40
N VAL A 131 -15.36 12.36 17.80
CA VAL A 131 -14.08 12.60 18.47
C VAL A 131 -13.85 14.11 18.59
N PRO A 132 -13.61 14.65 19.81
CA PRO A 132 -13.42 16.09 20.01
C PRO A 132 -12.32 16.67 19.11
N GLY A 133 -12.61 17.78 18.44
CA GLY A 133 -11.66 18.48 17.56
C GLY A 133 -11.65 17.98 16.11
N VAL A 134 -12.30 16.85 15.78
CA VAL A 134 -12.30 16.33 14.40
C VAL A 134 -13.15 17.20 13.48
N GLU A 135 -14.37 17.54 13.91
CA GLU A 135 -15.30 18.33 13.11
C GLU A 135 -14.77 19.76 12.90
N GLU A 136 -14.24 20.36 13.96
CA GLU A 136 -13.61 21.68 13.91
C GLU A 136 -12.39 21.68 12.97
N ALA A 137 -11.54 20.65 13.04
CA ALA A 137 -10.37 20.56 12.17
C ALA A 137 -10.75 20.39 10.69
N ILE A 138 -11.87 19.73 10.39
CA ILE A 138 -12.40 19.61 9.03
C ILE A 138 -12.89 20.98 8.53
N ASP A 139 -13.65 21.71 9.33
CA ASP A 139 -14.18 23.03 8.98
C ASP A 139 -13.08 24.09 8.85
N GLU A 140 -12.07 24.07 9.72
CA GLU A 140 -10.88 24.91 9.61
C GLU A 140 -10.10 24.62 8.33
N CYS A 141 -9.88 23.35 8.01
CA CYS A 141 -9.20 22.96 6.77
C CYS A 141 -9.99 23.43 5.54
N ALA A 142 -11.32 23.26 5.53
CA ALA A 142 -12.20 23.74 4.48
C ALA A 142 -12.10 25.27 4.29
N SER A 143 -12.16 26.02 5.39
CA SER A 143 -12.06 27.49 5.38
C SER A 143 -10.70 27.97 4.86
N MET A 144 -9.61 27.30 5.28
CA MET A 144 -8.27 27.61 4.77
C MET A 144 -8.17 27.42 3.26
N ILE A 145 -8.75 26.34 2.72
CA ILE A 145 -8.75 26.05 1.27
C ILE A 145 -9.47 27.15 0.49
N SER A 146 -10.65 27.57 0.95
CA SER A 146 -11.44 28.60 0.28
C SER A 146 -10.77 29.97 0.25
N SER A 147 -9.89 30.26 1.21
CA SER A 147 -9.18 31.55 1.33
C SER A 147 -7.90 31.67 0.49
N GLN A 148 -7.37 30.56 -0.03
CA GLN A 148 -6.06 30.52 -0.66
C GLN A 148 -6.11 30.68 -2.18
N SER A 149 -5.04 31.27 -2.74
CA SER A 149 -4.86 31.40 -4.19
C SER A 149 -4.76 30.04 -4.88
N THR A 150 -5.33 29.92 -6.07
CA THR A 150 -5.28 28.71 -6.90
C THR A 150 -3.96 28.53 -7.65
N THR A 151 -3.05 29.51 -7.58
CA THR A 151 -1.76 29.47 -8.30
C THR A 151 -0.76 28.50 -7.66
N VAL A 152 -0.78 28.37 -6.33
CA VAL A 152 0.11 27.49 -5.57
C VAL A 152 -0.73 26.45 -4.85
N ILE A 153 -0.51 25.17 -5.16
CA ILE A 153 -1.22 24.06 -4.53
C ILE A 153 -0.39 23.59 -3.35
N THR A 154 -0.87 23.80 -2.14
CA THR A 154 -0.19 23.38 -0.90
C THR A 154 -0.73 22.07 -0.34
N ASP A 155 -1.89 21.65 -0.82
CA ASP A 155 -2.57 20.47 -0.31
C ASP A 155 -3.44 19.79 -1.38
N ILE A 156 -3.65 18.48 -1.22
CA ILE A 156 -4.51 17.66 -2.09
C ILE A 156 -5.95 18.18 -2.17
N SER A 157 -6.42 18.87 -1.14
CA SER A 157 -7.76 19.44 -1.10
C SER A 157 -7.95 20.68 -1.98
N GLN A 158 -6.85 21.28 -2.46
CA GLN A 158 -6.85 22.36 -3.45
C GLN A 158 -6.67 21.82 -4.88
N SER A 159 -6.50 20.51 -5.02
CA SER A 159 -6.12 19.88 -6.28
C SER A 159 -7.25 19.89 -7.29
N GLN A 160 -6.92 19.70 -8.57
CA GLN A 160 -7.91 19.59 -9.63
C GLN A 160 -8.81 18.37 -9.42
N VAL A 161 -8.23 17.22 -9.03
CA VAL A 161 -9.00 15.99 -8.76
C VAL A 161 -10.01 16.23 -7.64
N TRP A 162 -9.61 16.97 -6.61
CA TRP A 162 -10.52 17.36 -5.53
C TRP A 162 -11.62 18.34 -5.99
N ARG A 163 -11.46 19.09 -7.06
CA ARG A 163 -12.58 19.90 -7.60
C ARG A 163 -13.46 19.10 -8.54
N GLU A 164 -12.89 18.21 -9.34
CA GLU A 164 -13.63 17.40 -10.31
C GLU A 164 -14.49 16.34 -9.65
N VAL A 165 -13.99 15.72 -8.58
CA VAL A 165 -14.73 14.74 -7.79
C VAL A 165 -15.76 15.42 -6.87
N PHE A 166 -15.69 16.75 -6.68
CA PHE A 166 -16.53 17.50 -5.76
C PHE A 166 -17.14 18.76 -6.39
N ASN A 167 -18.44 18.70 -6.70
CA ASN A 167 -19.22 19.92 -6.77
C ASN A 167 -19.31 20.49 -5.35
N ASN A 168 -18.84 21.72 -5.13
CA ASN A 168 -18.81 22.37 -3.82
C ASN A 168 -20.22 22.61 -3.27
N THR A 169 -20.81 21.58 -2.67
CA THR A 169 -22.09 21.65 -1.96
C THR A 169 -21.93 21.19 -0.51
N THR A 170 -20.84 21.59 0.13
CA THR A 170 -20.80 21.60 1.60
C THR A 170 -21.68 22.76 2.04
N THR A 171 -22.82 22.46 2.65
CA THR A 171 -23.68 23.45 3.30
C THR A 171 -23.63 23.22 4.81
N HIS A 172 -24.18 24.14 5.59
CA HIS A 172 -24.25 24.01 7.06
C HIS A 172 -24.89 22.71 7.56
N THR A 173 -25.54 21.90 6.71
CA THR A 173 -26.19 20.64 7.11
C THR A 173 -25.70 19.43 6.32
N ARG A 174 -24.66 19.58 5.49
CA ARG A 174 -24.17 18.51 4.63
C ARG A 174 -22.64 18.46 4.59
N LEU A 175 -22.08 17.34 5.01
CA LEU A 175 -20.65 17.07 5.05
C LEU A 175 -20.27 15.95 4.07
N GLU A 176 -19.46 16.28 3.06
CA GLU A 176 -18.90 15.29 2.13
C GLU A 176 -17.49 14.89 2.55
N LEU A 177 -17.37 13.69 3.13
CA LEU A 177 -16.12 13.11 3.58
C LEU A 177 -15.43 12.31 2.48
N ARG A 178 -14.12 12.39 2.45
CA ARG A 178 -13.25 11.93 1.37
C ARG A 178 -12.17 11.06 1.97
N PHE A 179 -11.97 9.88 1.41
CA PHE A 179 -11.04 8.92 1.98
C PHE A 179 -9.99 8.46 0.97
N SER A 180 -8.78 8.21 1.43
CA SER A 180 -7.84 7.34 0.71
C SER A 180 -7.98 5.92 1.22
N LEU A 181 -7.80 4.95 0.32
CA LEU A 181 -7.71 3.53 0.64
C LEU A 181 -6.26 3.09 0.49
N PHE A 182 -5.64 2.67 1.58
CA PHE A 182 -4.34 2.03 1.57
C PHE A 182 -4.51 0.52 1.65
N ILE A 183 -3.89 -0.21 0.73
CA ILE A 183 -3.85 -1.68 0.75
C ILE A 183 -2.43 -2.17 0.59
N ASP A 184 -2.02 -3.03 1.51
CA ASP A 184 -0.71 -3.68 1.44
C ASP A 184 -0.71 -5.03 2.18
N TRP A 185 0.31 -5.84 1.93
CA TRP A 185 0.50 -7.15 2.50
C TRP A 185 1.77 -7.21 3.34
N PHE A 186 1.65 -7.87 4.50
CA PHE A 186 2.76 -7.96 5.42
C PHE A 186 2.83 -9.33 6.08
N ASN A 187 4.02 -9.68 6.58
CA ASN A 187 4.20 -10.88 7.38
C ASN A 187 3.95 -10.60 8.86
N PRO A 188 2.86 -11.14 9.46
CA PRO A 188 2.55 -10.91 10.87
C PRO A 188 3.55 -11.59 11.82
N ARG A 189 4.40 -12.51 11.33
CA ARG A 189 5.47 -13.15 12.11
C ARG A 189 6.81 -12.40 12.01
N GLY A 190 6.84 -11.30 11.26
CA GLY A 190 8.05 -10.55 10.96
C GLY A 190 8.92 -11.21 9.89
N ASN A 191 9.76 -10.41 9.25
CA ASN A 191 10.62 -10.84 8.14
C ASN A 191 11.95 -11.38 8.67
N LYS A 192 11.93 -12.55 9.34
CA LYS A 192 13.17 -13.28 9.70
C LYS A 192 13.45 -14.33 8.63
N VAL A 193 14.72 -14.42 8.19
CA VAL A 193 15.20 -15.35 7.14
C VAL A 193 14.82 -16.82 7.42
N SER A 194 14.78 -17.24 8.68
CA SER A 194 14.40 -18.60 9.10
C SER A 194 12.93 -18.76 9.52
N GLY A 195 12.11 -17.72 9.38
CA GLY A 195 10.71 -17.71 9.82
C GLY A 195 9.75 -18.19 8.73
N LYS A 196 8.64 -18.83 9.13
CA LYS A 196 7.56 -19.16 8.18
C LYS A 196 7.02 -17.87 7.54
N GLN A 197 7.20 -17.74 6.23
CA GLN A 197 6.65 -16.65 5.43
C GLN A 197 5.13 -16.81 5.35
N VAL A 198 4.41 -15.83 5.88
CA VAL A 198 2.95 -15.76 5.89
C VAL A 198 2.58 -14.37 5.39
N SER A 199 1.59 -14.26 4.53
CA SER A 199 1.11 -12.97 4.02
C SER A 199 -0.28 -12.68 4.59
N MET A 200 -0.45 -11.53 5.21
CA MET A 200 -1.72 -10.99 5.70
C MET A 200 -1.93 -9.62 5.06
N GLY A 201 -3.14 -9.34 4.58
CA GLY A 201 -3.43 -8.06 3.93
C GLY A 201 -4.09 -7.06 4.89
N LEU A 202 -3.85 -5.78 4.66
CA LEU A 202 -4.44 -4.67 5.40
C LEU A 202 -5.24 -3.79 4.44
N MET A 203 -6.44 -3.39 4.84
CA MET A 203 -7.23 -2.35 4.18
C MET A 203 -7.46 -1.22 5.18
N ALA A 204 -6.88 -0.05 4.91
CA ALA A 204 -6.96 1.11 5.79
C ALA A 204 -7.53 2.34 5.07
N LEU A 205 -8.51 2.99 5.67
CA LEU A 205 -9.09 4.23 5.17
C LEU A 205 -8.60 5.42 6.00
N ASN A 206 -8.19 6.51 5.34
CA ASN A 206 -7.81 7.76 5.99
C ASN A 206 -8.65 8.92 5.49
N CYS A 207 -9.20 9.73 6.40
CA CYS A 207 -10.01 10.89 6.04
C CYS A 207 -9.11 12.02 5.51
N LEU A 208 -9.27 12.37 4.24
CA LEU A 208 -8.49 13.41 3.57
C LEU A 208 -9.00 14.83 3.85
N ASN A 209 -10.18 14.97 4.47
CA ASN A 209 -10.73 16.27 4.88
C ASN A 209 -10.01 16.86 6.10
N LEU A 210 -9.35 16.03 6.91
CA LEU A 210 -8.53 16.52 8.03
C LEU A 210 -7.34 17.34 7.51
N PRO A 211 -6.67 18.17 8.32
CA PRO A 211 -5.42 18.81 7.93
C PRO A 211 -4.25 17.80 7.83
N PRO A 212 -3.20 18.06 7.02
CA PRO A 212 -2.11 17.11 6.76
C PRO A 212 -1.43 16.51 8.01
N GLN A 213 -1.40 17.27 9.10
CA GLN A 213 -0.81 16.88 10.38
C GLN A 213 -1.64 15.81 11.11
N LEU A 214 -2.94 15.71 10.81
CA LEU A 214 -3.89 14.80 11.46
C LEU A 214 -4.29 13.61 10.58
N ARG A 215 -4.46 13.79 9.26
CA ARG A 215 -5.03 12.76 8.33
C ARG A 215 -4.47 11.35 8.48
N PHE A 216 -3.18 11.22 8.76
CA PHE A 216 -2.45 9.96 8.80
C PHE A 216 -2.01 9.55 10.21
N GLN A 217 -2.56 10.19 11.25
CA GLN A 217 -2.37 9.71 12.61
C GLN A 217 -3.18 8.43 12.80
N GLN A 218 -2.54 7.41 13.38
CA GLN A 218 -3.14 6.08 13.55
C GLN A 218 -4.46 6.10 14.34
N VAL A 219 -4.64 7.09 15.23
CA VAL A 219 -5.90 7.29 15.98
C VAL A 219 -7.09 7.63 15.07
N TYR A 220 -6.85 8.24 13.91
CA TYR A 220 -7.88 8.63 12.93
C TYR A 220 -7.93 7.72 11.71
N THR A 221 -7.15 6.63 11.69
CA THR A 221 -7.17 5.65 10.61
C THR A 221 -8.24 4.59 10.88
N CYS A 222 -9.12 4.37 9.92
CA CYS A 222 -10.08 3.27 9.95
C CYS A 222 -9.42 1.99 9.42
N LEU A 223 -9.42 0.93 10.21
CA LEU A 223 -8.94 -0.39 9.78
C LEU A 223 -10.11 -1.13 9.12
N ALA A 224 -10.47 -0.69 7.91
CA ALA A 224 -11.63 -1.18 7.17
C ALA A 224 -11.66 -2.70 6.99
N GLY A 225 -10.48 -3.35 6.90
CA GLY A 225 -10.42 -4.80 7.00
C GLY A 225 -9.03 -5.40 7.09
N VAL A 226 -8.98 -6.64 7.54
CA VAL A 226 -7.79 -7.49 7.61
C VAL A 226 -8.04 -8.74 6.77
N ILE A 227 -7.29 -8.87 5.69
CA ILE A 227 -7.37 -10.00 4.76
C ILE A 227 -6.61 -11.18 5.37
N PRO A 228 -7.24 -12.36 5.48
CA PRO A 228 -6.68 -13.48 6.23
C PRO A 228 -5.39 -14.02 5.61
N ALA A 229 -4.52 -14.49 6.49
CA ALA A 229 -3.35 -15.30 6.18
C ALA A 229 -3.74 -16.74 5.78
N PRO A 230 -2.87 -17.54 5.13
CA PRO A 230 -1.44 -17.31 4.95
C PRO A 230 -0.99 -16.81 3.58
N LYS A 231 -1.89 -16.77 2.60
CA LYS A 231 -1.58 -16.34 1.23
C LYS A 231 -2.18 -14.95 1.01
N GLN A 232 -1.64 -14.24 0.04
CA GLN A 232 -2.31 -13.06 -0.51
C GLN A 232 -3.35 -13.50 -1.54
N PRO A 233 -4.48 -12.77 -1.68
CA PRO A 233 -5.35 -12.93 -2.83
C PRO A 233 -4.55 -12.67 -4.11
N ASP A 234 -4.88 -13.43 -5.14
CA ASP A 234 -4.38 -13.21 -6.49
C ASP A 234 -5.11 -12.03 -7.15
N ILE A 235 -4.78 -11.81 -8.41
CA ILE A 235 -5.25 -10.68 -9.19
C ILE A 235 -6.76 -10.73 -9.51
N VAL A 236 -7.41 -11.89 -9.38
CA VAL A 236 -8.85 -12.07 -9.62
C VAL A 236 -9.60 -12.08 -8.30
N THR A 237 -9.14 -12.89 -7.36
CA THR A 237 -9.76 -13.15 -6.04
C THR A 237 -9.67 -11.96 -5.09
N ILE A 238 -8.77 -10.99 -5.33
CA ILE A 238 -8.76 -9.70 -4.63
C ILE A 238 -10.12 -8.99 -4.70
N ASN A 239 -10.87 -9.17 -5.79
CA ASN A 239 -12.19 -8.56 -5.94
C ASN A 239 -13.19 -9.11 -4.93
N HIS A 240 -13.10 -10.39 -4.55
CA HIS A 240 -13.98 -10.97 -3.54
C HIS A 240 -13.81 -10.29 -2.18
N VAL A 241 -12.57 -10.03 -1.77
CA VAL A 241 -12.29 -9.40 -0.46
C VAL A 241 -12.55 -7.90 -0.45
N LEU A 242 -12.47 -7.24 -1.60
CA LEU A 242 -12.81 -5.81 -1.74
C LEU A 242 -14.33 -5.58 -1.73
N GLN A 243 -15.11 -6.52 -2.27
CA GLN A 243 -16.53 -6.35 -2.52
C GLN A 243 -17.32 -5.83 -1.30
N PRO A 244 -17.16 -6.36 -0.06
CA PRO A 244 -17.90 -5.86 1.09
C PRO A 244 -17.60 -4.40 1.43
N LEU A 245 -16.33 -4.00 1.33
CA LEU A 245 -15.92 -2.62 1.57
C LEU A 245 -16.50 -1.69 0.50
N ILE A 246 -16.45 -2.11 -0.77
CA ILE A 246 -16.99 -1.31 -1.87
C ILE A 246 -18.51 -1.17 -1.79
N SER A 247 -19.23 -2.22 -1.38
CA SER A 247 -20.66 -2.15 -1.08
C SER A 247 -20.97 -1.13 0.01
N GLN A 248 -20.23 -1.13 1.11
CA GLN A 248 -20.39 -0.11 2.16
C GLN A 248 -20.13 1.31 1.62
N LEU A 249 -19.09 1.51 0.82
CA LEU A 249 -18.79 2.82 0.23
C LEU A 249 -19.88 3.29 -0.75
N LEU A 250 -20.48 2.37 -1.50
CA LEU A 250 -21.59 2.67 -2.41
C LEU A 250 -22.83 3.15 -1.65
N GLU A 251 -23.16 2.50 -0.52
CA GLU A 251 -24.24 2.92 0.37
C GLU A 251 -23.93 4.28 1.02
N LEU A 252 -22.73 4.45 1.57
CA LEU A 252 -22.31 5.69 2.24
C LEU A 252 -22.24 6.90 1.28
N ASN A 253 -22.06 6.68 -0.02
CA ASN A 253 -22.11 7.74 -1.02
C ASN A 253 -23.54 8.29 -1.25
N GLN A 254 -24.60 7.53 -0.93
CA GLN A 254 -25.98 8.03 -0.99
C GLN A 254 -26.26 9.07 0.10
N GLY A 255 -25.49 9.01 1.19
CA GLY A 255 -25.58 9.90 2.33
C GLY A 255 -26.50 9.38 3.42
N PHE A 256 -26.19 9.74 4.66
CA PHE A 256 -26.93 9.34 5.85
C PHE A 256 -26.83 10.45 6.91
N THR A 257 -27.76 10.47 7.87
CA THR A 257 -27.80 11.53 8.89
C THR A 257 -27.25 11.03 10.21
N ILE A 258 -26.32 11.78 10.81
CA ILE A 258 -25.78 11.53 12.15
C ILE A 258 -25.83 12.84 12.95
N ALA A 259 -26.18 12.77 14.23
CA ALA A 259 -26.01 13.91 15.14
C ALA A 259 -24.52 14.07 15.48
N THR A 260 -23.98 15.26 15.27
CA THR A 260 -22.56 15.58 15.54
C THR A 260 -22.46 16.62 16.66
N PRO A 261 -21.28 16.81 17.27
CA PRO A 261 -21.07 17.85 18.28
C PRO A 261 -21.46 19.26 17.80
N MET A 262 -21.15 19.62 16.55
CA MET A 262 -21.54 20.93 15.99
C MET A 262 -22.99 20.95 15.49
N TYR A 263 -23.54 19.80 15.07
CA TYR A 263 -24.90 19.68 14.53
C TYR A 263 -25.73 18.63 15.30
N PRO A 264 -26.24 18.97 16.50
CA PRO A 264 -26.98 18.02 17.35
C PRO A 264 -28.33 17.60 16.75
N HIS A 265 -28.87 18.38 15.82
CA HIS A 265 -30.12 18.08 15.09
C HIS A 265 -29.91 17.16 13.87
N GLY A 266 -28.66 16.76 13.59
CA GLY A 266 -28.30 15.91 12.47
C GLY A 266 -27.57 16.65 11.37
N CYS A 267 -26.49 16.05 10.89
CA CYS A 267 -25.72 16.44 9.71
C CYS A 267 -25.81 15.31 8.66
N GLN A 268 -26.08 15.68 7.41
CA GLN A 268 -26.08 14.72 6.30
C GLN A 268 -24.64 14.45 5.87
N ILE A 269 -24.14 13.25 6.14
CA ILE A 269 -22.79 12.82 5.81
C ILE A 269 -22.84 11.93 4.57
N SER A 270 -22.00 12.19 3.58
CA SER A 270 -21.75 11.28 2.45
C SER A 270 -20.27 11.00 2.29
N VAL A 271 -19.91 9.78 1.86
CA VAL A 271 -18.51 9.35 1.77
C VAL A 271 -18.13 9.07 0.33
N ARG A 272 -16.95 9.54 -0.09
CA ARG A 272 -16.35 9.20 -1.38
C ARG A 272 -14.92 8.71 -1.23
N LEU A 273 -14.57 7.73 -2.06
CA LEU A 273 -13.20 7.25 -2.19
C LEU A 273 -12.41 8.12 -3.20
N VAL A 274 -11.40 8.77 -2.63
CA VAL A 274 -10.35 9.66 -3.16
C VAL A 274 -9.36 9.02 -4.14
N SER A 275 -8.57 8.17 -3.51
CA SER A 275 -7.31 7.67 -4.00
C SER A 275 -7.06 6.27 -3.44
N LEU A 276 -6.46 5.43 -4.27
CA LEU A 276 -5.87 4.15 -3.88
C LEU A 276 -4.37 4.35 -3.68
N LEU A 277 -3.90 4.07 -2.45
CA LEU A 277 -2.51 4.21 -2.04
C LEU A 277 -1.93 2.82 -1.77
N GLY A 278 -0.65 2.67 -2.09
CA GLY A 278 0.06 1.40 -2.00
C GLY A 278 1.21 1.40 -3.00
N ASP A 279 2.05 0.37 -2.92
CA ASP A 279 3.06 0.17 -3.95
C ASP A 279 2.40 -0.15 -5.30
N ILE A 280 3.20 -0.12 -6.37
CA ILE A 280 2.65 -0.33 -7.73
C ILE A 280 2.06 -1.73 -7.92
N VAL A 281 2.55 -2.73 -7.18
CA VAL A 281 2.11 -4.12 -7.29
C VAL A 281 0.73 -4.28 -6.66
N ALA A 282 0.55 -3.77 -5.45
CA ALA A 282 -0.72 -3.68 -4.75
C ALA A 282 -1.73 -2.86 -5.55
N ASN A 283 -1.33 -1.67 -6.02
CA ASN A 283 -2.19 -0.80 -6.81
C ASN A 283 -2.65 -1.48 -8.08
N HIS A 284 -1.77 -2.10 -8.88
CA HIS A 284 -2.17 -2.80 -10.09
C HIS A 284 -3.09 -3.98 -9.81
N LYS A 285 -2.82 -4.73 -8.73
CA LYS A 285 -3.68 -5.84 -8.30
C LYS A 285 -5.09 -5.35 -8.02
N VAL A 286 -5.23 -4.31 -7.19
CA VAL A 286 -6.51 -3.78 -6.70
C VAL A 286 -7.25 -2.98 -7.78
N SER A 287 -6.56 -2.15 -8.56
CA SER A 287 -7.17 -1.29 -9.60
C SER A 287 -7.42 -2.00 -10.95
N GLY A 288 -6.97 -3.24 -11.09
CA GLY A 288 -7.21 -4.05 -12.29
C GLY A 288 -6.22 -3.82 -13.43
N PHE A 289 -5.10 -3.13 -13.20
CA PHE A 289 -4.02 -3.06 -14.19
C PHE A 289 -3.13 -4.31 -14.17
N MET A 290 -2.43 -4.57 -15.27
CA MET A 290 -1.49 -5.69 -15.36
C MET A 290 -0.19 -5.41 -14.60
N SER A 291 0.53 -6.46 -14.22
CA SER A 291 1.81 -6.37 -13.50
C SER A 291 2.84 -5.48 -14.22
N HIS A 292 3.81 -4.95 -13.48
CA HIS A 292 4.93 -4.18 -14.00
C HIS A 292 5.78 -4.96 -15.04
N SER A 293 5.71 -6.30 -15.02
CA SER A 293 6.38 -7.19 -15.98
C SER A 293 5.52 -7.54 -17.21
N ALA A 294 4.27 -7.07 -17.26
CA ALA A 294 3.39 -7.37 -18.38
C ALA A 294 3.74 -6.56 -19.62
N LYS A 295 3.34 -7.05 -20.80
CA LYS A 295 3.52 -6.33 -22.07
C LYS A 295 2.99 -4.89 -21.99
N ARG A 296 1.84 -4.68 -21.34
CA ARG A 296 1.29 -3.35 -21.05
C ARG A 296 1.31 -3.11 -19.55
N PHE A 297 2.42 -2.56 -19.08
CA PHE A 297 2.70 -2.40 -17.65
C PHE A 297 2.24 -1.05 -17.07
N CYS A 298 1.83 -0.09 -17.91
CA CYS A 298 1.51 1.27 -17.47
C CYS A 298 0.01 1.50 -17.21
N SER A 299 -0.28 2.07 -16.04
CA SER A 299 -1.63 2.45 -15.59
C SER A 299 -2.14 3.72 -16.24
N TRP A 300 -1.25 4.59 -16.74
CA TRP A 300 -1.62 5.89 -17.31
C TRP A 300 -1.53 5.94 -18.84
N CYS A 301 -0.74 5.08 -19.48
CA CYS A 301 -0.64 5.02 -20.93
C CYS A 301 -0.57 3.60 -21.49
N GLU A 302 -0.77 3.49 -22.79
CA GLU A 302 -0.78 2.23 -23.55
C GLU A 302 0.59 1.93 -24.17
N ILE A 303 1.69 2.24 -23.47
CA ILE A 303 3.02 1.82 -23.93
C ILE A 303 3.20 0.30 -23.75
N LYS A 304 4.05 -0.30 -24.58
CA LYS A 304 4.46 -1.69 -24.44
C LYS A 304 5.86 -1.82 -23.84
N ASP A 305 6.15 -2.94 -23.19
CA ASP A 305 7.43 -3.15 -22.50
C ASP A 305 8.65 -3.17 -23.43
N ASP A 306 8.48 -3.65 -24.67
CA ASP A 306 9.49 -3.63 -25.73
C ASP A 306 9.88 -2.19 -26.13
N GLU A 307 8.95 -1.24 -26.02
CA GLU A 307 9.16 0.18 -26.31
C GLU A 307 9.65 0.97 -25.08
N ARG A 308 9.77 0.34 -23.90
CA ARG A 308 10.13 1.01 -22.63
C ARG A 308 11.48 1.74 -22.70
N LYS A 309 12.43 1.21 -23.48
CA LYS A 309 13.76 1.81 -23.64
C LYS A 309 13.73 3.20 -24.28
N GLU A 310 12.68 3.48 -25.04
CA GLU A 310 12.51 4.77 -25.72
C GLU A 310 12.08 5.88 -24.75
N LEU A 311 11.63 5.54 -23.53
CA LEU A 311 11.15 6.50 -22.53
C LEU A 311 10.22 7.55 -23.14
N LYS A 312 9.26 7.06 -23.93
CA LYS A 312 8.17 7.85 -24.52
C LYS A 312 6.85 7.51 -23.85
N PHE A 313 5.83 8.32 -24.10
CA PHE A 313 4.45 7.97 -23.74
C PHE A 313 3.82 7.11 -24.84
N GLY A 314 3.08 6.09 -24.42
CA GLY A 314 2.05 5.51 -25.29
C GLY A 314 0.81 6.41 -25.34
N LYS A 315 -0.24 5.95 -26.00
CA LYS A 315 -1.55 6.62 -25.96
C LYS A 315 -2.04 6.72 -24.51
N LEU A 316 -2.38 7.92 -24.04
CA LEU A 316 -2.89 8.12 -22.69
C LEU A 316 -4.22 7.40 -22.51
N ARG A 317 -4.36 6.71 -21.38
CA ARG A 317 -5.61 6.05 -20.99
C ARG A 317 -6.60 7.10 -20.48
N ASN A 318 -7.88 6.83 -20.63
CA ASN A 318 -8.94 7.65 -20.05
C ASN A 318 -9.97 6.76 -19.36
N ARG A 319 -10.75 7.35 -18.46
CA ARG A 319 -11.80 6.67 -17.69
C ARG A 319 -12.68 5.76 -18.55
N ARG A 320 -13.23 6.32 -19.62
CA ARG A 320 -14.20 5.61 -20.47
C ARG A 320 -13.58 4.37 -21.11
N SER A 321 -12.39 4.50 -21.72
CA SER A 321 -11.74 3.36 -22.37
C SER A 321 -11.37 2.28 -21.36
N VAL A 322 -10.87 2.66 -20.17
CA VAL A 322 -10.51 1.70 -19.13
C VAL A 322 -11.73 0.97 -18.59
N LEU A 323 -12.82 1.68 -18.29
CA LEU A 323 -14.06 1.06 -17.82
C LEU A 323 -14.66 0.12 -18.87
N THR A 324 -14.73 0.54 -20.13
CA THR A 324 -15.23 -0.33 -21.22
C THR A 324 -14.40 -1.61 -21.33
N SER A 325 -13.07 -1.52 -21.26
CA SER A 325 -12.21 -2.69 -21.27
C SER A 325 -12.39 -3.56 -20.02
N SER A 326 -12.51 -2.95 -18.84
CA SER A 326 -12.74 -3.65 -17.58
C SER A 326 -14.05 -4.46 -17.60
N TRP A 327 -15.13 -3.91 -18.15
CA TRP A 327 -16.41 -4.60 -18.29
C TRP A 327 -16.33 -5.75 -19.29
N LYS A 328 -15.72 -5.54 -20.45
CA LYS A 328 -15.49 -6.63 -21.43
C LYS A 328 -14.70 -7.79 -20.85
N TRP A 329 -13.72 -7.51 -20.00
CA TRP A 329 -12.98 -8.54 -19.27
C TRP A 329 -13.91 -9.30 -18.30
N LYS A 330 -14.77 -8.59 -17.55
CA LYS A 330 -15.70 -9.19 -16.59
C LYS A 330 -16.74 -10.09 -17.28
N GLU A 331 -17.22 -9.67 -18.44
CA GLU A 331 -18.28 -10.36 -19.22
C GLU A 331 -17.75 -11.48 -20.12
N ALA A 332 -16.43 -11.68 -20.19
CA ALA A 332 -15.84 -12.76 -20.99
C ALA A 332 -16.31 -14.15 -20.51
N GLU A 333 -16.51 -15.07 -21.46
CA GLU A 333 -17.19 -16.35 -21.20
C GLU A 333 -16.32 -17.37 -20.47
N ASN A 334 -15.00 -17.22 -20.55
CA ASN A 334 -14.03 -18.14 -19.97
C ASN A 334 -12.70 -17.45 -19.63
N GLU A 335 -11.91 -18.11 -18.78
CA GLU A 335 -10.62 -17.60 -18.29
C GLU A 335 -9.60 -17.37 -19.40
N SER A 336 -9.64 -18.15 -20.50
CA SER A 336 -8.74 -17.95 -21.64
C SER A 336 -9.03 -16.63 -22.37
N GLN A 337 -10.31 -16.29 -22.56
CA GLN A 337 -10.72 -15.00 -23.13
C GLN A 337 -10.30 -13.84 -22.21
N GLN A 338 -10.49 -14.00 -20.90
CA GLN A 338 -10.04 -13.01 -19.90
C GLN A 338 -8.53 -12.77 -19.97
N GLN A 339 -7.73 -13.84 -20.04
CA GLN A 339 -6.26 -13.73 -20.12
C GLN A 339 -5.82 -13.08 -21.43
N ALA A 340 -6.43 -13.46 -22.56
CA ALA A 340 -6.13 -12.85 -23.86
C ALA A 340 -6.46 -11.35 -23.86
N PHE A 341 -7.63 -10.98 -23.34
CA PHE A 341 -8.06 -9.59 -23.25
C PHE A 341 -7.16 -8.75 -22.32
N ALA A 342 -6.78 -9.31 -21.17
CA ALA A 342 -5.88 -8.67 -20.23
C ALA A 342 -4.48 -8.46 -20.83
N LYS A 343 -3.97 -9.43 -21.59
CA LYS A 343 -2.69 -9.34 -22.30
C LYS A 343 -2.72 -8.29 -23.41
N GLU A 344 -3.84 -8.18 -24.13
CA GLU A 344 -4.02 -7.23 -25.21
C GLU A 344 -4.18 -5.79 -24.71
N THR A 345 -5.02 -5.57 -23.70
CA THR A 345 -5.43 -4.22 -23.24
C THR A 345 -4.66 -3.72 -22.02
N GLY A 346 -4.06 -4.63 -21.24
CA GLY A 346 -3.43 -4.33 -19.96
C GLY A 346 -4.43 -4.12 -18.81
N ILE A 347 -5.72 -4.46 -19.00
CA ILE A 347 -6.81 -4.13 -18.08
C ILE A 347 -7.60 -5.39 -17.71
N ARG A 348 -8.05 -5.45 -16.46
CA ARG A 348 -8.87 -6.48 -15.83
C ARG A 348 -9.99 -5.83 -15.02
N TRP A 349 -10.91 -6.64 -14.51
CA TRP A 349 -11.94 -6.16 -13.60
C TRP A 349 -11.37 -5.77 -12.23
N SER A 350 -11.91 -4.68 -11.68
CA SER A 350 -11.70 -4.21 -10.31
C SER A 350 -13.05 -3.85 -9.71
N GLU A 351 -13.32 -4.28 -8.48
CA GLU A 351 -14.53 -3.85 -7.75
C GLU A 351 -14.62 -2.34 -7.56
N LEU A 352 -13.48 -1.62 -7.55
CA LEU A 352 -13.47 -0.15 -7.48
C LEU A 352 -14.25 0.49 -8.64
N ASN A 353 -14.30 -0.17 -9.80
CA ASN A 353 -15.02 0.32 -10.98
C ASN A 353 -16.55 0.28 -10.83
N THR A 354 -17.08 -0.29 -9.75
CA THR A 354 -18.51 -0.20 -9.40
C THR A 354 -18.89 1.16 -8.83
N LEU A 355 -17.92 1.90 -8.28
CA LEU A 355 -18.15 3.23 -7.70
C LEU A 355 -18.39 4.25 -8.83
N PRO A 356 -19.55 4.94 -8.86
CA PRO A 356 -19.95 5.77 -9.99
C PRO A 356 -19.09 7.03 -10.17
N TYR A 357 -18.40 7.46 -9.11
CA TYR A 357 -17.47 8.60 -9.12
C TYR A 357 -16.00 8.20 -9.34
N TRP A 358 -15.68 6.90 -9.35
CA TRP A 358 -14.30 6.43 -9.45
C TRP A 358 -13.76 6.56 -10.87
N ASP A 359 -12.56 7.10 -10.99
CA ASP A 359 -11.76 7.11 -12.22
C ASP A 359 -10.51 6.24 -12.02
N PRO A 360 -10.41 5.07 -12.67
CA PRO A 360 -9.29 4.15 -12.45
C PRO A 360 -7.94 4.70 -12.93
N VAL A 361 -7.91 5.73 -13.77
CA VAL A 361 -6.65 6.33 -14.26
C VAL A 361 -6.18 7.43 -13.31
N VAL A 362 -7.12 8.20 -12.76
CA VAL A 362 -6.82 9.40 -11.96
C VAL A 362 -6.73 9.07 -10.48
N CYS A 363 -7.65 8.27 -9.95
CA CYS A 363 -7.75 7.93 -8.54
C CYS A 363 -6.70 6.91 -8.07
N VAL A 364 -5.72 6.56 -8.91
CA VAL A 364 -4.57 5.72 -8.55
C VAL A 364 -3.30 6.54 -8.72
N PRO A 365 -2.95 7.39 -7.73
CA PRO A 365 -1.73 8.19 -7.79
C PRO A 365 -0.48 7.31 -7.78
N LEU A 366 0.60 7.82 -8.38
CA LEU A 366 1.89 7.14 -8.32
C LEU A 366 2.48 7.25 -6.91
N GLY A 367 2.74 6.09 -6.32
CA GLY A 367 3.45 5.99 -5.05
C GLY A 367 4.91 6.45 -5.16
N VAL A 368 5.19 7.67 -4.71
CA VAL A 368 6.53 8.29 -4.84
C VAL A 368 7.57 7.64 -3.94
N MET A 369 7.16 6.95 -2.88
CA MET A 369 8.08 6.26 -1.98
C MET A 369 8.77 5.10 -2.71
N ASN A 370 7.98 4.19 -3.28
CA ASN A 370 8.48 3.01 -3.96
C ASN A 370 8.99 3.34 -5.36
N ASN A 371 8.36 4.29 -6.06
CA ASN A 371 8.77 4.63 -7.42
C ASN A 371 10.00 5.53 -7.48
N TRP A 372 9.98 6.68 -6.79
CA TRP A 372 11.02 7.68 -6.94
C TRP A 372 12.21 7.34 -6.05
N TYR A 373 11.99 7.22 -4.73
CA TYR A 373 13.09 7.02 -3.77
C TYR A 373 13.69 5.62 -3.87
N GLU A 374 12.88 4.57 -3.77
CA GLU A 374 13.38 3.18 -3.82
C GLU A 374 13.49 2.62 -5.25
N GLY A 375 12.91 3.30 -6.24
CA GLY A 375 13.00 2.91 -7.63
C GLY A 375 14.08 3.67 -8.38
N VAL A 376 13.80 4.93 -8.73
CA VAL A 376 14.69 5.75 -9.59
C VAL A 376 16.00 6.10 -8.89
N LEU A 377 15.96 6.62 -7.66
CA LEU A 377 17.16 7.09 -6.96
C LEU A 377 18.05 5.93 -6.51
N GLN A 378 17.46 4.88 -5.94
CA GLN A 378 18.19 3.66 -5.62
C GLN A 378 18.84 3.06 -6.87
N HIS A 379 18.10 2.98 -7.99
CA HIS A 379 18.65 2.45 -9.23
C HIS A 379 19.82 3.30 -9.73
N HIS A 380 19.68 4.62 -9.69
CA HIS A 380 20.74 5.55 -10.08
C HIS A 380 22.00 5.34 -9.24
N PHE A 381 21.87 5.39 -7.91
CA PHE A 381 23.01 5.30 -7.00
C PHE A 381 23.69 3.92 -7.04
N ARG A 382 22.92 2.83 -7.03
CA ARG A 382 23.50 1.48 -6.98
C ARG A 382 24.05 1.03 -8.32
N PHE A 383 23.25 1.19 -9.39
CA PHE A 383 23.57 0.65 -10.69
C PHE A 383 24.27 1.66 -11.57
N ARG A 384 23.75 2.87 -11.75
CA ARG A 384 24.39 3.85 -12.64
C ARG A 384 25.72 4.34 -12.09
N TRP A 385 25.77 4.70 -10.81
CA TRP A 385 27.04 5.07 -10.17
C TRP A 385 27.91 3.87 -9.81
N GLY A 386 27.36 2.65 -9.78
CA GLY A 386 28.12 1.43 -9.54
C GLY A 386 28.62 1.28 -8.11
N PHE A 387 27.84 1.73 -7.12
CA PHE A 387 28.14 1.47 -5.70
C PHE A 387 27.89 0.00 -5.30
N ASP A 388 27.19 -0.79 -6.12
CA ASP A 388 26.91 -2.21 -5.87
C ASP A 388 27.44 -3.08 -7.03
N LEU A 389 28.76 -3.21 -7.14
CA LEU A 389 29.44 -3.86 -8.28
C LEU A 389 29.20 -5.37 -8.37
N ALA A 390 29.07 -6.06 -7.22
CA ALA A 390 28.77 -7.49 -7.18
C ALA A 390 27.38 -7.78 -7.79
N PHE A 391 26.40 -6.92 -7.51
CA PHE A 391 25.07 -7.00 -8.10
C PHE A 391 25.08 -6.64 -9.60
N VAL A 392 25.86 -5.63 -10.01
CA VAL A 392 26.01 -5.25 -11.42
C VAL A 392 26.61 -6.38 -12.27
N LYS A 393 27.65 -7.08 -11.77
CA LYS A 393 28.23 -8.26 -12.43
C LYS A 393 27.20 -9.38 -12.59
N ASN A 394 26.41 -9.67 -11.55
CA ASN A 394 25.37 -10.70 -11.60
C ASN A 394 24.19 -10.31 -12.52
N ALA A 395 23.80 -9.03 -12.56
CA ALA A 395 22.74 -8.54 -13.45
C ALA A 395 23.17 -8.57 -14.93
N MET A 396 24.45 -8.27 -15.22
CA MET A 396 25.02 -8.41 -16.56
C MET A 396 25.12 -9.88 -16.98
N ASN A 397 25.47 -10.79 -16.07
CA ASN A 397 25.52 -12.23 -16.34
C ASN A 397 24.13 -12.86 -16.53
N LYS A 398 23.11 -12.44 -15.76
CA LYS A 398 21.72 -12.89 -15.93
C LYS A 398 21.09 -12.45 -17.25
N ALA A 399 21.51 -11.32 -17.83
CA ALA A 399 21.01 -10.87 -19.13
C ALA A 399 21.41 -11.79 -20.31
N ASN A 400 22.37 -12.71 -20.10
CA ASN A 400 22.81 -13.69 -21.09
C ASN A 400 22.13 -15.07 -20.96
N ILE A 401 21.23 -15.26 -19.99
CA ILE A 401 20.50 -16.52 -19.78
C ILE A 401 19.00 -16.25 -19.87
N SER A 402 18.34 -16.84 -20.86
CA SER A 402 16.94 -16.61 -21.20
C SER A 402 15.94 -17.02 -20.12
N ASP A 403 14.87 -16.23 -20.02
CA ASP A 403 13.55 -16.43 -19.43
C ASP A 403 13.28 -17.76 -18.67
N SER A 404 13.12 -17.64 -17.35
CA SER A 404 12.09 -18.37 -16.61
C SER A 404 11.64 -17.59 -15.38
N GLU A 405 10.35 -17.71 -15.07
CA GLU A 405 9.57 -16.97 -14.08
C GLU A 405 10.03 -17.22 -12.63
N SER A 406 9.53 -16.35 -11.72
CA SER A 406 9.91 -16.09 -10.32
C SER A 406 11.14 -15.16 -10.25
N ASP A 407 11.08 -14.00 -9.59
CA ASP A 407 10.92 -13.87 -8.15
C ASP A 407 10.55 -12.46 -7.68
N VAL A 408 9.97 -12.45 -6.48
CA VAL A 408 9.99 -11.39 -5.48
C VAL A 408 11.36 -10.70 -5.44
N MET A 409 11.40 -9.37 -5.25
CA MET A 409 12.65 -8.65 -4.95
C MET A 409 13.16 -8.93 -3.52
N ASP A 410 13.37 -10.21 -3.19
CA ASP A 410 14.22 -10.67 -2.10
C ASP A 410 15.35 -11.49 -2.75
N MET A 411 16.44 -10.82 -3.10
CA MET A 411 17.67 -11.47 -3.57
C MET A 411 18.71 -11.41 -2.45
N ASP A 412 18.62 -12.38 -1.55
CA ASP A 412 19.62 -12.65 -0.52
C ASP A 412 20.81 -13.45 -1.10
N ASN A 413 21.99 -13.13 -0.57
CA ASN A 413 23.28 -13.80 -0.68
C ASN A 413 23.98 -13.84 -2.05
N ALA A 414 24.93 -12.91 -2.22
CA ALA A 414 26.10 -13.13 -3.06
C ALA A 414 27.34 -13.25 -2.15
N GLU A 415 27.96 -14.43 -2.15
CA GLU A 415 29.28 -14.63 -1.54
C GLU A 415 30.33 -13.82 -2.30
N THR A 416 31.26 -13.27 -1.52
CA THR A 416 32.36 -12.44 -1.98
C THR A 416 33.47 -13.30 -2.59
N SER A 417 33.75 -13.11 -3.88
CA SER A 417 35.10 -13.30 -4.40
C SER A 417 35.41 -12.30 -5.52
N ASP A 418 36.62 -11.75 -5.42
CA ASP A 418 37.43 -11.08 -6.44
C ASP A 418 37.20 -9.56 -6.64
N GLU A 419 37.92 -8.80 -5.79
CA GLU A 419 38.01 -7.33 -5.75
C GLU A 419 38.95 -6.72 -6.82
N GLU A 420 39.64 -7.51 -7.66
CA GLU A 420 40.79 -7.00 -8.43
C GLU A 420 40.53 -6.56 -9.89
N GLU A 421 39.34 -6.76 -10.47
CA GLU A 421 39.07 -6.36 -11.88
C GLU A 421 38.26 -5.04 -12.03
N SER A 422 38.42 -4.09 -11.11
CA SER A 422 37.51 -2.92 -11.02
C SER A 422 37.89 -1.70 -11.88
N GLU A 423 39.03 -1.68 -12.58
CA GLU A 423 39.57 -0.42 -13.10
C GLU A 423 38.99 0.07 -14.44
N ASN A 424 38.24 -0.72 -15.22
CA ASN A 424 37.97 -0.32 -16.62
C ASN A 424 36.57 -0.66 -17.19
N LEU A 425 35.51 -0.68 -16.37
CA LEU A 425 34.15 -0.72 -16.91
C LEU A 425 33.72 0.68 -17.37
N LYS A 426 33.70 0.90 -18.69
CA LYS A 426 33.16 2.12 -19.32
C LYS A 426 31.75 2.42 -18.78
N GLY A 427 31.57 3.61 -18.21
CA GLY A 427 30.26 4.17 -17.83
C GLY A 427 29.98 4.29 -16.33
N PHE A 428 30.83 3.77 -15.44
CA PHE A 428 30.63 3.91 -13.98
C PHE A 428 31.50 5.02 -13.38
N LEU A 429 31.17 5.46 -12.15
CA LEU A 429 32.05 6.35 -11.39
C LEU A 429 33.38 5.65 -11.06
N SER A 430 34.48 6.40 -11.09
CA SER A 430 35.77 5.90 -10.63
C SER A 430 35.73 5.60 -9.12
N ASN A 431 36.51 4.61 -8.67
CA ASN A 431 36.60 4.28 -7.25
C ASN A 431 37.09 5.48 -6.41
N GLN A 432 37.98 6.30 -6.96
CA GLN A 432 38.43 7.54 -6.32
C GLN A 432 37.26 8.50 -6.05
N LEU A 433 36.38 8.71 -7.04
CA LEU A 433 35.23 9.60 -6.88
C LEU A 433 34.19 9.01 -5.92
N LYS A 434 33.96 7.69 -5.96
CA LYS A 434 33.07 7.01 -5.00
C LYS A 434 33.54 7.17 -3.55
N ASN A 435 34.83 6.95 -3.31
CA ASN A 435 35.44 7.10 -1.99
C ASN A 435 35.38 8.55 -1.50
N ASN A 436 35.63 9.52 -2.39
CA ASN A 436 35.50 10.94 -2.07
C ASN A 436 34.06 11.27 -1.64
N ILE A 437 33.05 10.89 -2.45
CA ILE A 437 31.64 11.11 -2.12
C ILE A 437 31.28 10.47 -0.77
N GLN A 438 31.67 9.22 -0.51
CA GLN A 438 31.40 8.54 0.76
C GLN A 438 32.02 9.26 1.96
N THR A 439 33.26 9.74 1.82
CA THR A 439 33.97 10.46 2.88
C THR A 439 33.26 11.77 3.19
N ARG A 440 32.97 12.56 2.15
CA ARG A 440 32.30 13.86 2.30
C ARG A 440 30.88 13.75 2.84
N ILE A 441 30.15 12.66 2.54
CA ILE A 441 28.83 12.39 3.15
C ILE A 441 28.93 12.29 4.68
N GLN A 442 30.03 11.74 5.22
CA GLN A 442 30.24 11.62 6.67
C GLN A 442 30.47 12.98 7.34
N ASP A 443 31.00 13.95 6.60
CA ASP A 443 31.28 15.30 7.11
C ASP A 443 30.02 16.19 7.15
N VAL A 444 28.91 15.76 6.51
CA VAL A 444 27.67 16.53 6.47
C VAL A 444 26.97 16.49 7.83
N ILE A 445 26.89 17.65 8.47
CA ILE A 445 26.14 17.84 9.72
C ILE A 445 24.70 18.28 9.40
N VAL A 446 23.72 17.47 9.79
CA VAL A 446 22.29 17.78 9.63
C VAL A 446 21.59 18.07 10.96
N SER A 447 20.55 18.91 10.91
CA SER A 447 19.74 19.28 12.07
C SER A 447 18.91 18.10 12.61
N LYS A 448 18.45 18.22 13.87
CA LYS A 448 17.52 17.26 14.48
C LYS A 448 16.20 17.29 13.70
N GLY A 449 15.85 16.19 13.04
CA GLY A 449 14.63 16.04 12.22
C GLY A 449 14.90 15.64 10.77
N VAL A 450 16.13 15.78 10.29
CA VAL A 450 16.57 15.20 9.02
C VAL A 450 17.02 13.77 9.26
N THR A 451 16.63 12.84 8.37
CA THR A 451 17.10 11.46 8.43
C THR A 451 18.63 11.44 8.37
N ARG A 452 19.25 10.82 9.37
CA ARG A 452 20.70 10.60 9.37
C ARG A 452 21.03 9.44 8.46
N ILE A 453 22.04 9.65 7.64
CA ILE A 453 22.58 8.62 6.78
C ILE A 453 23.73 7.93 7.52
N THR A 454 23.83 6.62 7.35
CA THR A 454 24.88 5.81 7.98
C THR A 454 26.24 6.10 7.35
N SER A 455 27.33 5.97 8.11
CA SER A 455 28.67 6.35 7.66
C SER A 455 29.21 5.53 6.47
N GLN A 456 28.66 4.34 6.19
CA GLN A 456 29.14 3.45 5.13
C GLN A 456 28.10 3.24 4.01
N VAL A 457 27.50 4.32 3.49
CA VAL A 457 26.54 4.26 2.37
C VAL A 457 27.14 3.55 1.17
N GLY A 458 26.41 2.59 0.61
CA GLY A 458 26.86 1.86 -0.59
C GLY A 458 27.87 0.76 -0.30
N SER A 459 28.22 0.49 0.97
CA SER A 459 28.96 -0.72 1.33
C SER A 459 28.01 -1.90 1.52
N ALA A 460 28.46 -3.11 1.17
CA ALA A 460 27.70 -4.34 1.39
C ALA A 460 27.34 -4.58 2.87
N ARG A 461 28.13 -4.02 3.81
CA ARG A 461 27.96 -4.19 5.26
C ARG A 461 26.78 -3.41 5.86
N ASN A 462 26.30 -2.36 5.18
CA ASN A 462 25.30 -1.44 5.75
C ASN A 462 23.84 -1.76 5.38
N GLY A 463 23.59 -2.88 4.68
CA GLY A 463 22.25 -3.29 4.29
C GLY A 463 21.57 -2.35 3.29
N LYS A 464 20.25 -2.48 3.16
CA LYS A 464 19.43 -1.68 2.22
C LYS A 464 19.01 -0.35 2.86
N LEU A 465 19.34 0.75 2.19
CA LEU A 465 18.80 2.06 2.55
C LEU A 465 17.28 2.08 2.34
N LYS A 466 16.57 2.69 3.31
CA LYS A 466 15.13 2.92 3.30
C LYS A 466 14.79 4.17 2.48
N ALA A 467 13.55 4.28 2.00
CA ALA A 467 13.06 5.44 1.26
C ALA A 467 13.39 6.81 1.90
N SER A 468 13.28 6.93 3.23
CA SER A 468 13.58 8.19 3.93
C SER A 468 15.06 8.57 3.93
N GLU A 469 15.96 7.57 3.85
CA GLU A 469 17.40 7.76 3.70
C GLU A 469 17.75 8.14 2.27
N TRP A 470 17.12 7.50 1.26
CA TRP A 470 17.25 7.90 -0.15
C TRP A 470 16.81 9.35 -0.38
N ARG A 471 15.68 9.75 0.20
CA ARG A 471 15.20 11.13 0.15
C ARG A 471 16.23 12.08 0.76
N ALA A 472 16.73 11.79 1.96
CA ALA A 472 17.72 12.65 2.60
C ALA A 472 19.01 12.74 1.76
N LEU A 473 19.47 11.62 1.20
CA LEU A 473 20.69 11.55 0.40
C LEU A 473 20.64 12.52 -0.77
N PHE A 474 19.59 12.44 -1.58
CA PHE A 474 19.47 13.27 -2.78
C PHE A 474 18.96 14.68 -2.53
N SER A 475 18.18 14.93 -1.47
CA SER A 475 17.66 16.27 -1.18
C SER A 475 18.56 17.12 -0.28
N VAL A 476 19.46 16.52 0.49
CA VAL A 476 20.27 17.22 1.50
C VAL A 476 21.76 16.96 1.35
N TYR A 477 22.19 15.69 1.33
CA TYR A 477 23.62 15.37 1.38
C TYR A 477 24.31 15.58 0.03
N LEU A 478 23.78 15.01 -1.06
CA LEU A 478 24.38 15.13 -2.38
C LEU A 478 24.49 16.57 -2.88
N PRO A 479 23.50 17.47 -2.70
CA PRO A 479 23.67 18.87 -3.07
C PRO A 479 24.90 19.55 -2.43
N LEU A 480 25.24 19.16 -1.20
CA LEU A 480 26.40 19.69 -0.47
C LEU A 480 27.72 19.03 -0.91
N VAL A 481 27.68 17.71 -1.15
CA VAL A 481 28.87 16.91 -1.48
C VAL A 481 29.27 17.03 -2.95
N VAL A 482 28.29 17.05 -3.86
CA VAL A 482 28.53 17.05 -5.31
C VAL A 482 29.24 18.33 -5.73
N LEU A 483 28.94 19.48 -5.13
CA LEU A 483 29.64 20.73 -5.45
C LEU A 483 31.14 20.62 -5.14
N ASP A 484 31.51 20.07 -3.99
CA ASP A 484 32.92 19.95 -3.58
C ASP A 484 33.65 18.86 -4.39
N SER A 485 33.07 17.66 -4.46
CA SER A 485 33.71 16.51 -5.12
C SER A 485 33.84 16.65 -6.65
N PHE A 486 32.92 17.37 -7.31
CA PHE A 486 32.94 17.52 -8.76
C PHE A 486 33.73 18.74 -9.23
N LEU A 487 33.95 19.75 -8.38
CA LEU A 487 34.84 20.87 -8.67
C LEU A 487 36.31 20.51 -8.46
N GLU A 488 36.63 19.61 -7.52
CA GLU A 488 38.00 19.13 -7.27
C GLU A 488 38.46 18.08 -8.31
N GLY A 489 37.54 17.31 -8.89
CA GLY A 489 37.83 16.30 -9.90
C GLY A 489 37.68 16.84 -11.33
N ASN A 490 38.47 16.33 -12.29
CA ASN A 490 38.23 16.48 -13.74
C ASN A 490 36.96 15.68 -14.18
N SER A 491 35.85 15.86 -13.46
CA SER A 491 34.59 15.17 -13.72
C SER A 491 33.93 15.78 -14.95
N SER A 492 33.32 14.94 -15.78
CA SER A 492 32.65 15.42 -16.99
C SER A 492 31.47 16.31 -16.62
N GLN A 493 31.33 17.47 -17.29
CA GLN A 493 30.16 18.35 -17.19
C GLN A 493 28.84 17.58 -17.35
N LEU A 494 28.87 16.49 -18.12
CA LEU A 494 27.75 15.59 -18.35
C LEU A 494 27.26 14.90 -17.07
N LEU A 495 28.18 14.41 -16.22
CA LEU A 495 27.85 13.74 -14.97
C LEU A 495 27.31 14.74 -13.92
N LEU A 496 27.83 15.96 -13.91
CA LEU A 496 27.32 17.03 -13.06
C LEU A 496 25.87 17.38 -13.45
N THR A 497 25.61 17.65 -14.73
CA THR A 497 24.26 17.93 -15.26
C THR A 497 23.29 16.80 -14.94
N ASN A 498 23.72 15.54 -15.08
CA ASN A 498 22.92 14.36 -14.77
C ASN A 498 22.50 14.32 -13.28
N THR A 499 23.47 14.54 -12.40
CA THR A 499 23.26 14.52 -10.94
C THR A 499 22.40 15.69 -10.47
N GLU A 500 22.69 16.89 -10.96
CA GLU A 500 21.92 18.10 -10.68
C GLU A 500 20.44 17.95 -11.09
N SER A 501 20.20 17.36 -12.26
CA SER A 501 18.86 17.10 -12.77
C SER A 501 18.05 16.20 -11.83
N LEU A 502 18.65 15.13 -11.29
CA LEU A 502 18.00 14.28 -10.29
C LEU A 502 17.74 14.98 -8.97
N ILE A 503 18.69 15.80 -8.50
CA ILE A 503 18.53 16.59 -7.27
C ILE A 503 17.33 17.53 -7.43
N LYS A 504 17.24 18.26 -8.54
CA LYS A 504 16.10 19.14 -8.87
C LYS A 504 14.78 18.39 -8.87
N CYS A 505 14.70 17.27 -9.60
CA CYS A 505 13.50 16.43 -9.62
C CYS A 505 13.12 15.94 -8.21
N THR A 506 14.10 15.53 -7.40
CA THR A 506 13.86 15.04 -6.04
C THR A 506 13.38 16.14 -5.10
N ALA A 507 13.91 17.36 -5.23
CA ALA A 507 13.44 18.51 -4.49
C ALA A 507 11.96 18.82 -4.79
N ILE A 508 11.57 18.76 -6.07
CA ILE A 508 10.18 18.98 -6.49
C ILE A 508 9.26 17.87 -5.98
N VAL A 509 9.64 16.59 -6.13
CA VAL A 509 8.85 15.44 -5.61
C VAL A 509 8.65 15.54 -4.09
N GLY A 510 9.68 16.01 -3.37
CA GLY A 510 9.65 16.20 -1.93
C GLY A 510 9.04 17.53 -1.45
N ALA A 511 8.58 18.39 -2.36
CA ALA A 511 8.08 19.73 -2.03
C ALA A 511 6.73 19.67 -1.30
N LYS A 512 6.48 20.67 -0.44
CA LYS A 512 5.22 20.81 0.32
C LYS A 512 4.18 21.67 -0.42
N SER A 513 4.59 22.33 -1.48
CA SER A 513 3.76 23.17 -2.32
C SER A 513 4.24 23.02 -3.76
N ILE A 514 3.31 23.07 -4.71
CA ILE A 514 3.57 22.84 -6.12
C ILE A 514 2.88 23.94 -6.94
N THR A 515 3.61 24.50 -7.91
CA THR A 515 3.06 25.34 -8.97
C THR A 515 3.09 24.62 -10.32
N LYS A 516 2.52 25.25 -11.36
CA LYS A 516 2.61 24.71 -12.72
C LYS A 516 4.04 24.73 -13.25
N GLU A 517 4.80 25.76 -12.87
CA GLU A 517 6.20 25.93 -13.23
C GLU A 517 7.06 24.81 -12.64
N ASP A 518 6.76 24.35 -11.42
CA ASP A 518 7.45 23.20 -10.81
C ASP A 518 7.26 21.92 -11.63
N ALA A 519 6.03 21.65 -12.12
CA ALA A 519 5.77 20.50 -12.97
C ALA A 519 6.53 20.57 -14.31
N ILE A 520 6.62 21.77 -14.91
CA ILE A 520 7.41 22.02 -16.12
C ILE A 520 8.91 21.82 -15.84
N CYS A 521 9.40 22.37 -14.73
CA CYS A 521 10.79 22.24 -14.29
C CYS A 521 11.17 20.78 -14.05
N PHE A 522 10.28 19.98 -13.43
CA PHE A 522 10.46 18.55 -13.28
C PHE A 522 10.58 17.89 -14.65
N SER A 523 9.66 18.17 -15.59
CA SER A 523 9.67 17.55 -16.92
C SER A 523 10.96 17.83 -17.67
N GLN A 524 11.44 19.08 -17.65
CA GLN A 524 12.68 19.50 -18.29
C GLN A 524 13.91 18.87 -17.64
N SER A 525 13.97 18.91 -16.30
CA SER A 525 15.08 18.31 -15.54
C SER A 525 15.12 16.80 -15.74
N TYR A 526 13.97 16.12 -15.72
CA TYR A 526 13.91 14.68 -15.91
C TYR A 526 14.30 14.28 -17.35
N GLN A 527 13.91 15.05 -18.36
CA GLN A 527 14.37 14.84 -19.73
C GLN A 527 15.89 15.04 -19.86
N SER A 528 16.45 16.08 -19.24
CA SER A 528 17.90 16.29 -19.17
C SER A 528 18.61 15.10 -18.51
N TYR A 529 18.07 14.61 -17.39
CA TYR A 529 18.56 13.40 -16.72
C TYR A 529 18.53 12.19 -17.65
N GLN A 530 17.44 11.97 -18.39
CA GLN A 530 17.32 10.83 -19.31
C GLN A 530 18.35 10.90 -20.45
N ASN A 531 18.48 12.05 -21.10
CA ASN A 531 19.41 12.25 -22.21
C ASN A 531 20.87 12.02 -21.76
N THR A 532 21.28 12.70 -20.69
CA THR A 532 22.62 12.55 -20.12
C THR A 532 22.87 11.13 -19.59
N SER A 533 21.83 10.45 -19.09
CA SER A 533 21.96 9.05 -18.65
C SER A 533 22.17 8.08 -19.80
N ASN A 534 21.51 8.29 -20.94
CA ASN A 534 21.69 7.44 -22.12
C ASN A 534 23.11 7.55 -22.67
N GLU A 535 23.73 8.72 -22.57
CA GLU A 535 25.13 8.94 -22.98
C GLU A 535 26.13 8.34 -21.98
N LEU A 536 25.90 8.53 -20.67
CA LEU A 536 26.82 8.06 -19.62
C LEU A 536 26.72 6.55 -19.38
N PHE A 537 25.52 5.98 -19.45
CA PHE A 537 25.19 4.65 -18.93
C PHE A 537 24.57 3.74 -20.00
N THR A 538 25.25 3.59 -21.14
CA THR A 538 24.74 2.91 -22.35
C THR A 538 24.30 1.46 -22.15
N ASN A 539 24.87 0.74 -21.18
CA ASN A 539 24.60 -0.68 -20.94
C ASN A 539 23.66 -0.96 -19.75
N ILE A 540 23.00 0.06 -19.20
CA ILE A 540 22.17 -0.10 -17.99
C ILE A 540 20.68 -0.15 -18.37
N LYS A 541 20.00 -1.23 -17.94
CA LYS A 541 18.59 -1.46 -18.24
C LYS A 541 17.69 -0.37 -17.65
N ILE A 542 16.78 0.13 -18.47
CA ILE A 542 15.70 1.02 -18.02
C ILE A 542 14.59 0.16 -17.38
N THR A 543 14.27 0.46 -16.13
CA THR A 543 13.21 -0.23 -15.36
C THR A 543 11.85 0.46 -15.53
N PRO A 544 10.71 -0.22 -15.25
CA PRO A 544 9.37 0.39 -15.28
C PRO A 544 9.26 1.67 -14.46
N ASN A 545 10.00 1.76 -13.34
CA ASN A 545 10.01 2.93 -12.48
C ASN A 545 10.43 4.22 -13.21
N HIS A 546 11.36 4.13 -14.16
CA HIS A 546 11.78 5.29 -14.95
C HIS A 546 10.67 5.81 -15.88
N HIS A 547 9.84 4.90 -16.40
CA HIS A 547 8.70 5.27 -17.23
C HIS A 547 7.57 5.85 -16.37
N TYR A 548 7.23 5.24 -15.23
CA TYR A 548 6.23 5.79 -14.31
C TYR A 548 6.59 7.20 -13.83
N ALA A 549 7.86 7.46 -13.57
CA ALA A 549 8.35 8.78 -13.18
C ALA A 549 8.10 9.86 -14.26
N MET A 550 7.94 9.50 -15.53
CA MET A 550 7.55 10.45 -16.57
C MET A 550 6.14 11.02 -16.35
N HIS A 551 5.27 10.30 -15.65
CA HIS A 551 3.91 10.77 -15.33
C HIS A 551 3.86 11.71 -14.13
N ILE A 552 4.97 11.89 -13.38
CA ILE A 552 5.01 12.77 -12.20
C ILE A 552 4.53 14.20 -12.49
N PRO A 553 4.94 14.89 -13.58
CA PRO A 553 4.42 16.23 -13.90
C PRO A 553 2.89 16.29 -13.98
N GLU A 554 2.26 15.32 -14.62
CA GLU A 554 0.80 15.27 -14.73
C GLU A 554 0.16 15.02 -13.36
N GLN A 555 0.76 14.12 -12.55
CA GLN A 555 0.30 13.85 -11.19
C GLN A 555 0.43 15.10 -10.31
N LEU A 556 1.54 15.84 -10.40
CA LEU A 556 1.77 17.10 -9.68
C LEU A 556 0.71 18.16 -10.04
N MET A 557 0.39 18.30 -11.33
CA MET A 557 -0.65 19.24 -11.78
C MET A 557 -2.04 18.85 -11.29
N ARG A 558 -2.35 17.55 -11.27
CA ARG A 558 -3.67 17.03 -10.89
C ARG A 558 -3.90 17.03 -9.39
N TRP A 559 -2.92 16.55 -8.62
CA TRP A 559 -3.01 16.29 -7.18
C TRP A 559 -2.32 17.33 -6.30
N GLY A 560 -1.40 18.12 -6.85
CA GLY A 560 -0.52 18.98 -6.06
C GLY A 560 0.65 18.19 -5.44
N PRO A 561 1.07 18.53 -4.21
CA PRO A 561 2.19 17.87 -3.53
C PRO A 561 1.99 16.36 -3.33
N LEU A 562 2.74 15.53 -4.06
CA LEU A 562 2.58 14.07 -4.06
C LEU A 562 2.95 13.39 -2.73
N MET A 563 3.74 14.05 -1.88
CA MET A 563 4.04 13.55 -0.53
C MET A 563 2.77 13.36 0.31
N GLY A 564 1.71 14.13 0.05
CA GLY A 564 0.40 13.97 0.71
C GLY A 564 -0.35 12.69 0.32
N LEU A 565 0.07 12.02 -0.75
CA LEU A 565 -0.48 10.76 -1.27
C LEU A 565 0.57 9.64 -1.26
N SER A 566 1.64 9.80 -0.51
CA SER A 566 2.70 8.80 -0.41
C SER A 566 2.35 7.65 0.54
N GLU A 567 3.02 6.52 0.33
CA GLU A 567 2.81 5.25 1.02
C GLU A 567 3.37 5.24 2.45
N PHE A 568 4.17 6.25 2.82
CA PHE A 568 4.86 6.32 4.12
C PHE A 568 3.93 6.13 5.32
N SER A 569 2.69 6.64 5.27
CA SER A 569 1.73 6.49 6.37
C SER A 569 1.27 5.04 6.52
N GLY A 570 0.92 4.40 5.41
CA GLY A 570 0.50 3.00 5.35
C GLY A 570 1.61 2.04 5.76
N GLU A 571 2.83 2.23 5.27
CA GLU A 571 4.00 1.42 5.66
C GLU A 571 4.34 1.53 7.15
N ARG A 572 4.20 2.72 7.74
CA ARG A 572 4.37 2.89 9.20
C ARG A 572 3.30 2.14 9.98
N LEU A 573 2.07 2.09 9.48
CA LEU A 573 0.98 1.31 10.07
C LEU A 573 1.30 -0.18 9.98
N VAL A 574 1.70 -0.68 8.82
CA VAL A 574 2.17 -2.06 8.62
C VAL A 574 3.30 -2.41 9.58
N GLY A 575 4.34 -1.58 9.66
CA GLY A 575 5.46 -1.78 10.58
C GLY A 575 5.08 -1.71 12.07
N THR A 576 3.97 -1.06 12.41
CA THR A 576 3.39 -1.08 13.77
C THR A 576 2.71 -2.43 14.02
N LEU A 577 1.89 -2.89 13.08
CA LEU A 577 1.17 -4.17 13.17
C LEU A 577 2.14 -5.36 13.25
N GLN A 578 3.24 -5.35 12.48
CA GLN A 578 4.28 -6.37 12.54
C GLN A 578 4.98 -6.48 13.91
N LYS A 579 4.99 -5.40 14.70
CA LYS A 579 5.60 -5.37 16.04
C LYS A 579 4.65 -5.83 17.14
N LEU A 580 3.35 -5.92 16.85
CA LEU A 580 2.38 -6.43 17.81
C LEU A 580 2.68 -7.90 18.10
N LYS A 581 2.98 -8.20 19.36
CA LYS A 581 3.18 -9.58 19.79
C LYS A 581 1.84 -10.31 19.74
N THR A 582 1.72 -11.27 18.83
CA THR A 582 0.59 -12.19 18.80
C THR A 582 0.82 -13.24 19.89
N ASN A 583 0.22 -13.01 21.07
CA ASN A 583 0.15 -14.05 22.08
C ASN A 583 -0.66 -15.20 21.48
N SER A 584 -0.05 -16.37 21.28
CA SER A 584 -0.65 -17.63 20.76
C SER A 584 -0.38 -17.99 19.29
N ILE A 585 0.88 -18.01 18.86
CA ILE A 585 1.31 -18.90 17.76
C ILE A 585 2.65 -19.55 18.17
N ASN A 586 2.56 -20.54 19.06
CA ASN A 586 3.57 -21.60 19.20
C ASN A 586 2.88 -22.92 18.88
#